data_AF-A0A3B8IGT6-F1
#
_entry.id   AF-A0A3B8IGT6-F1
#
_cell.length_a   1.000
_cell.length_b   1.000
_cell.length_c   1.000
_cell.angle_alpha   90.00
_cell.angle_beta   90.00
_cell.angle_gamma   90.00
#
_symmetry.space_group_name_H-M   'P 1'
#
loop_
_entity.id
_entity.type
_entity.pdbx_description
1 polymer ?
#
loop_
_entity_poly.entity_id
_entity_poly.type
_entity_poly.pdbx_seq_one_letter_code
_entity_poly.pdbx_strand_id
1 'polypeptide(L)'
;MAKEFTQEEWDKIFAELDRDPDAYGLPRRVYGSAVVGSFNVRKLGNARNRGPRTWEFLARVSQHFDLLAIQEVLDDMSGLNRLKQQIGPEWGMIVSDKTGTYPGDKGVGERLAFFFRWNTVQRGEVVSDITYDRSKVTKIMFENLDEIVALKAEYDKKMADYEAGRRKTKPKLDAPIFLSFIRQPFCVSFQIKGFPGTEPYKFMAINAHLIYGTMGDRKREFQALMEWITERVKENDRAYYPNFMLLGDLNLNYDDPDKDMPDIEGYLKSFNDAMGEEVNVNFPFLDVHPKHDVQFTSNVKQTQRYDQVGLFFREKGLPTYLDNEAMGKHERGPDYGVFNFTELFSVALLGKSFKELTKEEQNDLVDRYQYEVSDHFPIWIRLKLPDHQPISSEK
;
A
#
# COMPACT_ATOMS: atom_id res chain seq x y z
N MET A 1 -15.40 -7.19 24.16
CA MET A 1 -14.18 -6.43 23.82
C MET A 1 -13.10 -7.45 23.56
N ALA A 2 -12.28 -7.26 22.52
CA ALA A 2 -11.14 -8.14 22.26
C ALA A 2 -10.22 -8.16 23.49
N LYS A 3 -9.63 -9.31 23.79
CA LYS A 3 -8.73 -9.46 24.93
C LYS A 3 -7.35 -8.91 24.55
N GLU A 4 -7.02 -7.72 25.03
CA GLU A 4 -5.69 -7.13 24.82
C GLU A 4 -4.57 -8.08 25.29
N PHE A 5 -3.38 -7.94 24.69
CA PHE A 5 -2.18 -8.60 25.21
C PHE A 5 -1.78 -7.99 26.56
N THR A 6 -1.48 -8.86 27.52
CA THR A 6 -0.90 -8.48 28.82
C THR A 6 0.53 -7.96 28.65
N GLN A 7 1.06 -7.34 29.69
CA GLN A 7 2.45 -6.88 29.69
C GLN A 7 3.45 -8.02 29.49
N GLU A 8 3.24 -9.17 30.16
CA GLU A 8 4.11 -10.35 30.02
C GLU A 8 4.08 -10.93 28.60
N GLU A 9 2.92 -10.90 27.94
CA GLU A 9 2.80 -11.34 26.54
C GLU A 9 3.53 -10.39 25.59
N TRP A 10 3.42 -9.07 25.79
CA TRP A 10 4.21 -8.10 25.04
C TRP A 10 5.71 -8.28 25.26
N ASP A 11 6.14 -8.55 26.49
CA ASP A 11 7.56 -8.79 26.79
C ASP A 11 8.07 -10.04 26.05
N LYS A 12 7.28 -11.11 25.94
CA LYS A 12 7.61 -12.29 25.12
C LYS A 12 7.67 -11.96 23.63
N ILE A 13 6.69 -11.21 23.11
CA ILE A 13 6.65 -10.78 21.71
C ILE A 13 7.90 -9.97 21.36
N PHE A 14 8.28 -9.02 22.22
CA PHE A 14 9.46 -8.21 21.99
C PHE A 14 10.74 -9.03 22.11
N ALA A 15 10.87 -9.91 23.10
CA ALA A 15 12.02 -10.79 23.23
C ALA A 15 12.19 -11.69 21.99
N GLU A 16 11.09 -12.22 21.44
CA GLU A 16 11.11 -13.00 20.21
C GLU A 16 11.51 -12.15 19.00
N LEU A 17 10.93 -10.96 18.85
CA LEU A 17 11.26 -10.03 17.77
C LEU A 17 12.73 -9.57 17.83
N ASP A 18 13.28 -9.34 19.02
CA ASP A 18 14.67 -8.95 19.22
C ASP A 18 15.65 -10.10 18.96
N ARG A 19 15.19 -11.35 19.12
CA ARG A 19 16.01 -12.54 18.89
C ARG A 19 16.26 -12.78 17.40
N ASP A 20 15.21 -12.76 16.58
CA ASP A 20 15.31 -13.01 15.14
C ASP A 20 14.22 -12.28 14.33
N PRO A 21 14.39 -10.97 14.06
CA PRO A 21 13.40 -10.21 13.29
C PRO A 21 13.26 -10.70 11.83
N ASP A 22 14.28 -11.33 11.28
CA ASP A 22 14.32 -11.79 9.89
C ASP A 22 13.45 -13.02 9.68
N ALA A 23 13.34 -13.89 10.70
CA ALA A 23 12.44 -15.05 10.68
C ALA A 23 10.97 -14.66 10.40
N TYR A 24 10.60 -13.42 10.70
CA TYR A 24 9.26 -12.88 10.50
C TYR A 24 9.18 -11.90 9.32
N GLY A 25 10.25 -11.74 8.54
CA GLY A 25 10.30 -10.85 7.37
C GLY A 25 10.34 -9.36 7.70
N LEU A 26 10.76 -8.97 8.92
CA LEU A 26 10.99 -7.55 9.22
C LEU A 26 12.24 -7.06 8.46
N PRO A 27 12.17 -5.97 7.68
CA PRO A 27 13.29 -5.56 6.86
C PRO A 27 14.48 -5.08 7.70
N ARG A 28 15.69 -5.57 7.40
CA ARG A 28 16.92 -4.96 7.92
C ARG A 28 17.25 -3.70 7.14
N ARG A 29 17.66 -2.65 7.86
CA ARG A 29 18.33 -1.50 7.23
C ARG A 29 19.79 -1.83 7.04
N VAL A 30 20.18 -2.05 5.78
CA VAL A 30 21.56 -2.34 5.41
C VAL A 30 22.21 -1.07 4.87
N TYR A 31 23.42 -0.75 5.33
CA TYR A 31 24.18 0.39 4.80
C TYR A 31 24.35 0.28 3.28
N GLY A 32 24.12 1.37 2.56
CA GLY A 32 24.12 1.36 1.09
C GLY A 32 22.82 0.87 0.47
N SER A 33 21.74 0.73 1.24
CA SER A 33 20.39 0.48 0.75
C SER A 33 19.35 1.42 1.40
N ALA A 34 18.17 1.51 0.80
CA ALA A 34 16.99 2.16 1.37
C ALA A 34 15.83 1.15 1.45
N VAL A 35 15.10 1.16 2.56
CA VAL A 35 13.88 0.36 2.73
C VAL A 35 12.66 1.25 2.50
N VAL A 36 11.85 0.91 1.51
CA VAL A 36 10.59 1.58 1.22
C VAL A 36 9.43 0.61 1.46
N GLY A 37 8.35 1.05 2.08
CA GLY A 37 7.22 0.16 2.36
C GLY A 37 5.88 0.84 2.44
N SER A 38 4.86 0.00 2.62
CA SER A 38 3.46 0.38 2.79
C SER A 38 2.87 -0.38 3.98
N PHE A 39 2.06 0.30 4.79
CA PHE A 39 1.39 -0.31 5.93
C PHE A 39 0.03 0.32 6.20
N ASN A 40 -1.04 -0.43 5.94
CA ASN A 40 -2.37 -0.09 6.45
C ASN A 40 -2.40 -0.42 7.95
N VAL A 41 -2.45 0.60 8.81
CA VAL A 41 -2.39 0.45 10.29
C VAL A 41 -3.79 0.22 10.89
N ARG A 42 -4.83 0.17 10.04
CA ARG A 42 -6.25 0.02 10.39
C ARG A 42 -6.76 1.07 11.37
N LYS A 43 -7.65 1.97 10.96
CA LYS A 43 -8.30 2.96 11.85
C LYS A 43 -7.31 3.67 12.79
N LEU A 44 -6.24 4.23 12.24
CA LEU A 44 -5.24 5.00 12.98
C LEU A 44 -5.81 6.38 13.33
N GLY A 45 -6.50 6.46 14.47
CA GLY A 45 -7.15 7.68 14.94
C GLY A 45 -6.75 8.07 16.35
N ASN A 46 -7.72 8.16 17.26
CA ASN A 46 -7.51 8.57 18.64
C ASN A 46 -6.41 7.75 19.34
N ALA A 47 -5.39 8.44 19.88
CA ALA A 47 -4.24 7.81 20.53
C ALA A 47 -4.58 6.95 21.76
N ARG A 48 -5.78 7.13 22.33
CA ARG A 48 -6.28 6.35 23.49
C ARG A 48 -6.87 5.00 23.10
N ASN A 49 -7.11 4.77 21.81
CA ASN A 49 -7.68 3.50 21.32
C ASN A 49 -6.65 2.36 21.26
N ARG A 50 -5.40 2.61 21.64
CA ARG A 50 -4.31 1.62 21.62
C ARG A 50 -3.46 1.73 22.88
N GLY A 51 -3.08 0.57 23.42
CA GLY A 51 -2.21 0.47 24.59
C GLY A 51 -0.76 0.96 24.34
N PRO A 52 -0.01 1.36 25.39
CA PRO A 52 1.37 1.84 25.24
C PRO A 52 2.32 0.87 24.52
N ARG A 53 2.17 -0.44 24.77
CA ARG A 53 2.97 -1.50 24.16
C ARG A 53 2.64 -1.71 22.67
N THR A 54 1.38 -1.56 22.29
CA THR A 54 0.97 -1.53 20.87
C THR A 54 1.64 -0.38 20.13
N TRP A 55 1.67 0.81 20.75
CA TRP A 55 2.36 1.98 20.19
C TRP A 55 3.88 1.74 20.06
N GLU A 56 4.50 1.16 21.09
CA GLU A 56 5.91 0.75 21.05
C GLU A 56 6.19 -0.24 19.90
N PHE A 57 5.33 -1.25 19.72
CA PHE A 57 5.42 -2.19 18.61
C PHE A 57 5.32 -1.51 17.24
N LEU A 58 4.29 -0.68 17.02
CA LEU A 58 4.12 0.07 15.77
C LEU A 58 5.31 0.99 15.49
N ALA A 59 5.86 1.64 16.53
CA ALA A 59 7.04 2.49 16.41
C ALA A 59 8.28 1.68 16.03
N ARG A 60 8.53 0.54 16.70
CA ARG A 60 9.64 -0.36 16.38
C ARG A 60 9.55 -0.83 14.93
N VAL A 61 8.39 -1.28 14.47
CA VAL A 61 8.18 -1.67 13.06
C VAL A 61 8.46 -0.49 12.11
N SER A 62 7.88 0.68 12.37
CA SER A 62 8.02 1.86 11.50
C SER A 62 9.47 2.36 11.38
N GLN A 63 10.31 2.15 12.39
CA GLN A 63 11.72 2.57 12.40
C GLN A 63 12.61 1.77 11.43
N HIS A 64 12.14 0.64 10.90
CA HIS A 64 12.86 -0.15 9.91
C HIS A 64 12.78 0.42 8.49
N PHE A 65 11.92 1.41 8.27
CA PHE A 65 11.67 2.00 6.96
C PHE A 65 12.35 3.37 6.82
N ASP A 66 12.96 3.61 5.66
CA ASP A 66 13.46 4.92 5.24
C ASP A 66 12.35 5.75 4.59
N LEU A 67 11.37 5.11 3.94
CA LEU A 67 10.12 5.70 3.47
C LEU A 67 8.98 4.72 3.72
N LEU A 68 7.92 5.14 4.39
CA LEU A 68 6.77 4.31 4.75
C LEU A 68 5.47 5.03 4.39
N ALA A 69 4.71 4.47 3.45
CA ALA A 69 3.32 4.85 3.18
C ALA A 69 2.40 4.26 4.27
N ILE A 70 1.53 5.09 4.82
CA ILE A 70 0.58 4.71 5.88
C ILE A 70 -0.83 5.00 5.40
N GLN A 71 -1.72 4.01 5.52
CA GLN A 71 -3.14 4.11 5.17
C GLN A 71 -4.03 4.09 6.42
N GLU A 72 -5.32 4.41 6.23
CA GLU A 72 -6.35 4.47 7.27
C GLU A 72 -6.07 5.42 8.43
N VAL A 73 -5.44 6.56 8.16
CA VAL A 73 -5.33 7.63 9.16
C VAL A 73 -6.70 8.30 9.31
N LEU A 74 -7.31 8.24 10.48
CA LEU A 74 -8.64 8.81 10.71
C LEU A 74 -8.58 10.35 10.89
N ASP A 75 -9.74 10.95 11.18
CA ASP A 75 -9.85 12.39 11.37
C ASP A 75 -9.10 12.92 12.60
N ASP A 76 -9.06 12.12 13.66
CA ASP A 76 -8.26 12.40 14.83
C ASP A 76 -6.80 12.00 14.59
N MET A 77 -5.94 12.99 14.35
CA MET A 77 -4.52 12.82 14.07
C MET A 77 -3.67 12.47 15.30
N SER A 78 -4.25 12.37 16.50
CA SER A 78 -3.47 12.15 17.72
C SER A 78 -2.68 10.84 17.72
N GLY A 79 -3.22 9.75 17.14
CA GLY A 79 -2.51 8.48 17.00
C GLY A 79 -1.32 8.56 16.06
N LEU A 80 -1.50 9.17 14.88
CA LEU A 80 -0.39 9.37 13.94
C LEU A 80 0.70 10.26 14.54
N ASN A 81 0.31 11.35 15.22
CA ASN A 81 1.25 12.24 15.91
C ASN A 81 2.02 11.53 17.02
N ARG A 82 1.35 10.66 17.80
CA ARG A 82 1.99 9.84 18.83
C ARG A 82 3.01 8.87 18.22
N LEU A 83 2.62 8.16 17.16
CA LEU A 83 3.54 7.26 16.45
C LEU A 83 4.74 8.04 15.90
N LYS A 84 4.50 9.20 15.29
CA LYS A 84 5.54 10.08 14.77
C LYS A 84 6.50 10.58 15.87
N GLN A 85 5.98 10.89 17.06
CA GLN A 85 6.78 11.28 18.22
C GLN A 85 7.67 10.13 18.69
N GLN A 86 7.15 8.90 18.72
CA GLN A 86 7.89 7.72 19.19
C GLN A 86 8.98 7.25 18.22
N ILE A 87 8.74 7.30 16.91
CA ILE A 87 9.79 6.93 15.94
C ILE A 87 10.96 7.92 15.98
N GLY A 88 10.71 9.17 16.37
CA GLY A 88 11.74 10.17 16.68
C GLY A 88 11.90 11.30 15.64
N PRO A 89 12.77 12.28 15.92
CA PRO A 89 12.96 13.47 15.09
C PRO A 89 13.67 13.20 13.76
N GLU A 90 14.38 12.08 13.64
CA GLU A 90 15.08 11.65 12.42
C GLU A 90 14.12 11.36 11.25
N TRP A 91 12.84 11.17 11.52
CA TRP A 91 11.79 11.01 10.52
C TRP A 91 11.04 12.33 10.32
N GLY A 92 10.67 12.61 9.09
CA GLY A 92 9.63 13.56 8.71
C GLY A 92 8.27 12.88 8.62
N MET A 93 7.22 13.70 8.53
CA MET A 93 5.85 13.26 8.29
C MET A 93 5.21 14.22 7.30
N ILE A 94 4.45 13.67 6.34
CA ILE A 94 3.57 14.43 5.48
C ILE A 94 2.25 13.67 5.31
N VAL A 95 1.13 14.39 5.24
CA VAL A 95 -0.21 13.83 5.29
C VAL A 95 -1.08 14.51 4.24
N SER A 96 -1.94 13.75 3.57
CA SER A 96 -2.97 14.25 2.67
C SER A 96 -4.05 15.03 3.42
N ASP A 97 -4.92 15.72 2.67
CA ASP A 97 -6.21 16.11 3.22
C ASP A 97 -7.14 14.90 3.34
N LYS A 98 -8.26 15.08 4.05
CA LYS A 98 -9.28 14.06 4.27
C LYS A 98 -9.95 13.67 2.94
N THR A 99 -10.00 12.38 2.68
CA THR A 99 -10.68 11.78 1.53
C THR A 99 -11.70 10.72 1.97
N GLY A 100 -12.48 10.16 1.04
CA GLY A 100 -13.51 9.14 1.30
C GLY A 100 -14.88 9.67 1.74
N THR A 101 -15.00 10.98 1.98
CA THR A 101 -16.27 11.63 2.36
C THR A 101 -16.35 13.06 1.83
N TYR A 102 -17.52 13.47 1.36
CA TYR A 102 -17.77 14.88 1.06
C TYR A 102 -17.78 15.72 2.36
N PRO A 103 -17.26 16.96 2.35
CA PRO A 103 -17.30 17.83 3.53
C PRO A 103 -18.71 18.04 4.07
N GLY A 104 -18.92 17.70 5.35
CA GLY A 104 -20.21 17.82 6.03
C GLY A 104 -21.10 16.57 5.96
N ASP A 105 -20.78 15.61 5.10
CA ASP A 105 -21.51 14.35 5.02
C ASP A 105 -21.12 13.37 6.14
N LYS A 106 -22.06 12.49 6.47
CA LYS A 106 -21.81 11.37 7.38
C LYS A 106 -20.94 10.34 6.67
N GLY A 107 -19.88 9.88 7.34
CA GLY A 107 -19.03 8.81 6.85
C GLY A 107 -17.70 8.80 7.61
N VAL A 108 -16.88 7.78 7.34
CA VAL A 108 -15.53 7.70 7.88
C VAL A 108 -14.58 8.12 6.76
N GLY A 109 -14.23 9.41 6.76
CA GLY A 109 -13.14 9.90 5.93
C GLY A 109 -11.80 9.60 6.57
N GLU A 110 -10.80 9.43 5.74
CA GLU A 110 -9.44 9.05 6.13
C GLU A 110 -8.41 9.92 5.42
N ARG A 111 -7.16 9.79 5.83
CA ARG A 111 -5.99 10.43 5.26
C ARG A 111 -4.94 9.38 4.95
N LEU A 112 -4.06 9.75 4.06
CA LEU A 112 -2.90 8.98 3.66
C LEU A 112 -1.67 9.74 4.15
N ALA A 113 -0.70 9.03 4.70
CA ALA A 113 0.50 9.65 5.26
C ALA A 113 1.77 8.98 4.73
N PHE A 114 2.87 9.72 4.80
CA PHE A 114 4.21 9.18 4.66
C PHE A 114 5.04 9.52 5.89
N PHE A 115 5.78 8.54 6.40
CA PHE A 115 6.98 8.77 7.19
C PHE A 115 8.20 8.59 6.32
N PHE A 116 9.21 9.44 6.52
CA PHE A 116 10.43 9.38 5.71
C PHE A 116 11.64 9.84 6.52
N ARG A 117 12.77 9.17 6.40
CA ARG A 117 13.96 9.42 7.22
C ARG A 117 14.87 10.45 6.56
N TRP A 118 15.11 11.59 7.21
CA TRP A 118 15.83 12.74 6.61
C TRP A 118 17.24 12.41 6.10
N ASN A 119 17.91 11.46 6.74
CA ASN A 119 19.26 11.08 6.36
C ASN A 119 19.29 10.37 5.00
N THR A 120 18.28 9.57 4.68
CA THR A 120 18.19 8.75 3.46
C THR A 120 17.29 9.38 2.39
N VAL A 121 16.19 10.00 2.80
CA VAL A 121 15.11 10.47 1.92
C VAL A 121 14.91 11.98 2.06
N GLN A 122 14.91 12.68 0.94
CA GLN A 122 14.52 14.10 0.84
C GLN A 122 13.13 14.21 0.25
N ARG A 123 12.28 15.06 0.82
CA ARG A 123 10.99 15.43 0.25
C ARG A 123 11.18 16.63 -0.69
N GLY A 124 10.71 16.52 -1.93
CA GLY A 124 10.65 17.62 -2.88
C GLY A 124 9.42 18.52 -2.68
N GLU A 125 9.21 19.43 -3.61
CA GLU A 125 8.21 20.50 -3.52
C GLU A 125 6.81 20.09 -3.99
N VAL A 126 6.70 19.07 -4.85
CA VAL A 126 5.42 18.66 -5.43
C VAL A 126 4.70 17.71 -4.48
N VAL A 127 3.53 18.14 -4.04
CA VAL A 127 2.62 17.42 -3.14
C VAL A 127 1.21 17.65 -3.66
N SER A 128 0.48 16.59 -3.97
CA SER A 128 -0.86 16.70 -4.54
C SER A 128 -1.64 15.40 -4.38
N ASP A 129 -2.88 15.40 -4.83
CA ASP A 129 -3.74 14.22 -4.93
C ASP A 129 -3.95 13.87 -6.40
N ILE A 130 -4.04 12.57 -6.70
CA ILE A 130 -4.37 12.12 -8.04
C ILE A 130 -5.85 12.37 -8.30
N THR A 131 -6.14 13.15 -9.33
CA THR A 131 -7.49 13.50 -9.78
C THR A 131 -7.57 13.48 -11.30
N TYR A 132 -8.79 13.45 -11.81
CA TYR A 132 -9.09 13.59 -13.23
C TYR A 132 -9.57 15.02 -13.48
N ASP A 133 -9.00 15.69 -14.46
CA ASP A 133 -9.42 17.04 -14.79
C ASP A 133 -10.85 17.05 -15.36
N ARG A 134 -11.52 18.20 -15.26
CA ARG A 134 -12.91 18.36 -15.71
C ARG A 134 -13.13 17.87 -17.14
N SER A 135 -12.17 18.11 -18.05
CA SER A 135 -12.30 17.75 -19.46
C SER A 135 -12.30 16.24 -19.63
N LYS A 136 -11.40 15.52 -18.94
CA LYS A 136 -11.37 14.06 -18.93
C LYS A 136 -12.66 13.47 -18.34
N VAL A 137 -13.13 13.99 -17.20
CA VAL A 137 -14.41 13.55 -16.59
C VAL A 137 -15.58 13.80 -17.55
N THR A 138 -15.64 14.98 -18.15
CA THR A 138 -16.70 15.36 -19.11
C THR A 138 -16.68 14.43 -20.33
N LYS A 139 -15.50 14.13 -20.86
CA LYS A 139 -15.32 13.20 -21.98
C LYS A 139 -15.85 11.81 -21.63
N ILE A 140 -15.47 11.25 -20.47
CA ILE A 140 -15.96 9.94 -20.02
C ILE A 140 -17.49 9.95 -19.91
N MET A 141 -18.09 11.00 -19.36
CA MET A 141 -19.55 11.13 -19.28
C MET A 141 -20.22 11.14 -20.66
N PHE A 142 -19.67 11.87 -21.63
CA PHE A 142 -20.24 11.95 -22.98
C PHE A 142 -20.08 10.65 -23.76
N GLU A 143 -18.93 9.99 -23.66
CA GLU A 143 -18.65 8.72 -24.35
C GLU A 143 -19.52 7.57 -23.82
N ASN A 144 -20.03 7.68 -22.59
CA ASN A 144 -20.84 6.66 -21.93
C ASN A 144 -22.27 7.13 -21.63
N LEU A 145 -22.78 8.13 -22.38
CA LEU A 145 -24.06 8.77 -22.08
C LEU A 145 -25.24 7.77 -22.08
N ASP A 146 -25.26 6.82 -23.01
CA ASP A 146 -26.32 5.82 -23.10
C ASP A 146 -26.38 4.93 -21.85
N GLU A 147 -25.22 4.51 -21.33
CA GLU A 147 -25.13 3.71 -20.09
C GLU A 147 -25.60 4.50 -18.88
N ILE A 148 -25.26 5.79 -18.82
CA ILE A 148 -25.68 6.69 -17.73
C ILE A 148 -27.19 6.92 -17.76
N VAL A 149 -27.78 7.10 -18.95
CA VAL A 149 -29.22 7.24 -19.13
C VAL A 149 -29.94 5.96 -18.71
N ALA A 150 -29.42 4.79 -19.09
CA ALA A 150 -29.97 3.50 -18.66
C ALA A 150 -29.91 3.32 -17.15
N LEU A 151 -28.76 3.63 -16.52
CA LEU A 151 -28.60 3.61 -15.07
C LEU A 151 -29.61 4.52 -14.37
N LYS A 152 -29.80 5.74 -14.88
CA LYS A 152 -30.75 6.70 -14.31
C LYS A 152 -32.18 6.15 -14.33
N ALA A 153 -32.60 5.57 -15.45
CA ALA A 153 -33.92 4.96 -15.57
C ALA A 153 -34.11 3.81 -14.55
N GLU A 154 -33.09 2.97 -14.37
CA GLU A 154 -33.14 1.89 -13.37
C GLU A 154 -33.15 2.43 -11.92
N TYR A 155 -32.33 3.43 -11.64
CA TYR A 155 -32.27 4.10 -10.33
C TYR A 155 -33.62 4.73 -9.97
N ASP A 156 -34.27 5.42 -10.92
CA ASP A 156 -35.57 6.05 -10.72
C ASP A 156 -36.65 5.03 -10.39
N LYS A 157 -36.65 3.88 -11.07
CA LYS A 157 -37.55 2.77 -10.74
C LYS A 157 -37.32 2.28 -9.30
N LYS A 158 -36.06 2.07 -8.91
CA LYS A 158 -35.68 1.64 -7.54
C LYS A 158 -36.04 2.69 -6.49
N MET A 159 -35.94 3.97 -6.83
CA MET A 159 -36.32 5.09 -5.95
C MET A 159 -37.84 5.16 -5.77
N ALA A 160 -38.62 5.04 -6.84
CA ALA A 160 -40.08 4.99 -6.77
C ALA A 160 -40.56 3.81 -5.91
N ASP A 161 -39.90 2.65 -5.99
CA ASP A 161 -40.20 1.52 -5.12
C ASP A 161 -39.84 1.78 -3.64
N TYR A 162 -38.78 2.54 -3.36
CA TYR A 162 -38.42 2.96 -2.01
C TYR A 162 -39.44 3.94 -1.43
N GLU A 163 -39.83 4.96 -2.20
CA GLU A 163 -40.82 5.97 -1.80
C GLU A 163 -42.22 5.36 -1.61
N ALA A 164 -42.58 4.36 -2.41
CA ALA A 164 -43.83 3.59 -2.27
C ALA A 164 -43.78 2.54 -1.14
N GLY A 165 -42.67 2.42 -0.40
CA GLY A 165 -42.49 1.43 0.67
C GLY A 165 -42.33 -0.02 0.19
N ARG A 166 -42.21 -0.26 -1.13
CA ARG A 166 -41.95 -1.59 -1.72
C ARG A 166 -40.50 -2.03 -1.53
N ARG A 167 -39.59 -1.09 -1.28
CA ARG A 167 -38.17 -1.33 -0.97
C ARG A 167 -37.83 -0.77 0.42
N LYS A 168 -37.12 -1.56 1.24
CA LYS A 168 -36.77 -1.18 2.63
C LYS A 168 -35.64 -0.16 2.74
N THR A 169 -34.70 -0.16 1.81
CA THR A 169 -33.49 0.67 1.87
C THR A 169 -33.41 1.60 0.66
N LYS A 170 -32.95 2.84 0.89
CA LYS A 170 -32.72 3.78 -0.21
C LYS A 170 -31.73 3.15 -1.20
N PRO A 171 -32.03 3.11 -2.51
CA PRO A 171 -31.07 2.60 -3.49
C PRO A 171 -29.81 3.48 -3.51
N LYS A 172 -28.67 2.82 -3.65
CA LYS A 172 -27.39 3.47 -3.93
C LYS A 172 -27.27 3.75 -5.42
N LEU A 173 -26.66 4.87 -5.77
CA LEU A 173 -26.22 5.13 -7.13
C LEU A 173 -24.85 4.47 -7.29
N ASP A 174 -24.75 3.52 -8.22
CA ASP A 174 -23.54 2.80 -8.56
C ASP A 174 -23.31 3.00 -10.05
N ALA A 175 -22.36 3.86 -10.39
CA ALA A 175 -22.11 4.24 -11.76
C ALA A 175 -21.24 3.15 -12.44
N PRO A 176 -21.61 2.67 -13.64
CA PRO A 176 -20.82 1.66 -14.35
C PRO A 176 -19.49 2.21 -14.87
N ILE A 177 -19.26 3.52 -14.75
CA ILE A 177 -18.11 4.26 -15.25
C ILE A 177 -17.31 4.91 -14.12
N PHE A 178 -16.01 5.08 -14.35
CA PHE A 178 -15.14 5.82 -13.43
C PHE A 178 -15.27 7.33 -13.67
N LEU A 179 -15.51 8.12 -12.61
CA LEU A 179 -15.59 9.59 -12.69
C LEU A 179 -14.53 10.28 -11.83
N SER A 180 -14.34 9.78 -10.61
CA SER A 180 -13.35 10.27 -9.67
C SER A 180 -13.07 9.16 -8.66
N PHE A 181 -11.90 9.19 -8.07
CA PHE A 181 -11.58 8.36 -6.92
C PHE A 181 -12.47 8.73 -5.74
N ILE A 182 -12.99 7.71 -5.03
CA ILE A 182 -13.67 7.93 -3.75
C ILE A 182 -12.64 8.30 -2.67
N ARG A 183 -11.48 7.65 -2.72
CA ARG A 183 -10.30 7.97 -1.94
C ARG A 183 -9.18 8.40 -2.87
N GLN A 184 -8.91 9.69 -2.96
CA GLN A 184 -7.86 10.18 -3.86
C GLN A 184 -6.50 9.64 -3.43
N PRO A 185 -5.73 9.01 -4.33
CA PRO A 185 -4.35 8.61 -4.03
C PRO A 185 -3.48 9.84 -3.76
N PHE A 186 -2.69 9.80 -2.69
CA PHE A 186 -1.86 10.91 -2.25
C PHE A 186 -0.47 10.82 -2.86
N CYS A 187 -0.03 11.90 -3.51
CA CYS A 187 1.17 11.94 -4.32
C CYS A 187 2.21 12.94 -3.76
N VAL A 188 3.43 12.48 -3.50
CA VAL A 188 4.51 13.30 -2.92
C VAL A 188 5.82 13.05 -3.66
N SER A 189 6.49 14.11 -4.08
CA SER A 189 7.84 14.01 -4.62
C SER A 189 8.87 13.68 -3.55
N PHE A 190 9.68 12.67 -3.80
CA PHE A 190 10.79 12.26 -2.96
C PHE A 190 12.07 12.02 -3.78
N GLN A 191 13.19 12.08 -3.08
CA GLN A 191 14.49 11.68 -3.60
C GLN A 191 15.17 10.76 -2.59
N ILE A 192 15.64 9.59 -3.02
CA ILE A 192 16.50 8.72 -2.22
C ILE A 192 17.96 9.07 -2.55
N LYS A 193 18.70 9.53 -1.54
CA LYS A 193 20.10 9.94 -1.71
C LYS A 193 20.97 8.73 -2.01
N GLY A 194 21.85 8.85 -3.00
CA GLY A 194 22.93 7.89 -3.23
C GLY A 194 24.19 8.20 -2.43
N PHE A 195 25.26 7.49 -2.76
CA PHE A 195 26.59 7.79 -2.24
C PHE A 195 27.06 9.20 -2.67
N PRO A 196 28.01 9.83 -1.95
CA PRO A 196 28.53 11.12 -2.35
C PRO A 196 28.99 11.14 -3.81
N GLY A 197 28.46 12.09 -4.59
CA GLY A 197 28.80 12.26 -6.02
C GLY A 197 27.95 11.44 -7.00
N THR A 198 26.92 10.72 -6.54
CA THR A 198 25.97 10.02 -7.42
C THR A 198 24.64 10.77 -7.52
N GLU A 199 23.96 10.65 -8.65
CA GLU A 199 22.58 11.16 -8.79
C GLU A 199 21.62 10.37 -7.90
N PRO A 200 20.71 11.04 -7.16
CA PRO A 200 19.70 10.37 -6.35
C PRO A 200 18.59 9.79 -7.23
N TYR A 201 17.87 8.78 -6.74
CA TYR A 201 16.62 8.37 -7.38
C TYR A 201 15.55 9.41 -7.08
N LYS A 202 15.01 10.07 -8.12
CA LYS A 202 13.95 11.07 -8.00
C LYS A 202 12.63 10.47 -8.49
N PHE A 203 11.59 10.55 -7.68
CA PHE A 203 10.29 9.94 -8.01
C PHE A 203 9.12 10.61 -7.30
N MET A 204 7.92 10.43 -7.87
CA MET A 204 6.66 10.67 -7.18
C MET A 204 6.23 9.39 -6.46
N ALA A 205 6.18 9.41 -5.12
CA ALA A 205 5.54 8.36 -4.36
C ALA A 205 4.02 8.56 -4.36
N ILE A 206 3.28 7.51 -4.68
CA ILE A 206 1.81 7.48 -4.65
C ILE A 206 1.43 6.55 -3.51
N ASN A 207 0.77 7.09 -2.49
CA ASN A 207 0.09 6.32 -1.46
C ASN A 207 -1.37 6.11 -1.92
N ALA A 208 -1.81 4.87 -2.03
CA ALA A 208 -3.18 4.54 -2.43
C ALA A 208 -3.88 3.66 -1.38
N HIS A 209 -5.17 3.89 -1.18
CA HIS A 209 -6.06 3.00 -0.46
C HIS A 209 -7.37 2.90 -1.24
N LEU A 210 -7.37 2.03 -2.25
CA LEU A 210 -8.50 1.93 -3.18
C LEU A 210 -9.74 1.36 -2.49
N ILE A 211 -10.91 1.59 -3.07
CA ILE A 211 -12.17 1.18 -2.46
C ILE A 211 -12.30 -0.35 -2.36
N TYR A 212 -12.81 -0.86 -1.24
CA TYR A 212 -13.22 -2.27 -1.12
C TYR A 212 -14.49 -2.54 -1.95
N GLY A 213 -15.54 -1.71 -1.92
CA GLY A 213 -16.60 -1.64 -2.96
C GLY A 213 -17.15 -2.94 -3.56
N THR A 214 -17.71 -2.85 -4.77
CA THR A 214 -17.96 -4.03 -5.62
C THR A 214 -16.70 -4.41 -6.39
N MET A 215 -16.62 -5.62 -6.95
CA MET A 215 -15.50 -6.00 -7.82
C MET A 215 -15.34 -5.06 -9.02
N GLY A 216 -16.47 -4.57 -9.56
CA GLY A 216 -16.47 -3.59 -10.65
C GLY A 216 -15.85 -2.26 -10.23
N ASP A 217 -16.17 -1.76 -9.02
CA ASP A 217 -15.58 -0.52 -8.49
C ASP A 217 -14.08 -0.64 -8.30
N ARG A 218 -13.63 -1.72 -7.67
CA ARG A 218 -12.20 -1.99 -7.46
C ARG A 218 -11.44 -1.96 -8.78
N LYS A 219 -11.94 -2.72 -9.77
CA LYS A 219 -11.31 -2.80 -11.09
C LYS A 219 -11.24 -1.44 -11.77
N ARG A 220 -12.32 -0.65 -11.71
CA ARG A 220 -12.36 0.71 -12.27
C ARG A 220 -11.38 1.66 -11.60
N GLU A 221 -11.33 1.70 -10.26
CA GLU A 221 -10.37 2.56 -9.55
C GLU A 221 -8.92 2.14 -9.84
N PHE A 222 -8.64 0.84 -9.84
CA PHE A 222 -7.31 0.33 -10.18
C PHE A 222 -6.90 0.68 -11.61
N GLN A 223 -7.78 0.43 -12.58
CA GLN A 223 -7.53 0.76 -13.98
C GLN A 223 -7.33 2.26 -14.18
N ALA A 224 -8.14 3.11 -13.55
CA ALA A 224 -8.02 4.56 -13.63
C ALA A 224 -6.71 5.07 -13.00
N LEU A 225 -6.25 4.46 -11.90
CA LEU A 225 -4.96 4.77 -11.31
C LEU A 225 -3.80 4.36 -12.23
N MET A 226 -3.85 3.15 -12.78
CA MET A 226 -2.84 2.66 -13.71
C MET A 226 -2.77 3.49 -14.98
N GLU A 227 -3.92 3.85 -15.57
CA GLU A 227 -4.00 4.75 -16.73
C GLU A 227 -3.35 6.10 -16.41
N TRP A 228 -3.69 6.70 -15.27
CA TRP A 228 -3.13 7.99 -14.87
C TRP A 228 -1.60 7.94 -14.74
N ILE A 229 -1.07 6.94 -14.04
CA ILE A 229 0.39 6.78 -13.86
C ILE A 229 1.05 6.59 -15.22
N THR A 230 0.46 5.75 -16.06
CA THR A 230 0.97 5.40 -17.38
C THR A 230 1.05 6.61 -18.29
N GLU A 231 -0.03 7.39 -18.39
CA GLU A 231 -0.05 8.60 -19.21
C GLU A 231 0.96 9.64 -18.69
N ARG A 232 1.11 9.76 -17.36
CA ARG A 232 2.10 10.65 -16.74
C ARG A 232 3.54 10.24 -17.02
N VAL A 233 3.82 8.94 -17.06
CA VAL A 233 5.14 8.42 -17.42
C VAL A 233 5.43 8.62 -18.91
N LYS A 234 4.41 8.48 -19.78
CA LYS A 234 4.50 8.76 -21.23
C LYS A 234 4.68 10.25 -21.56
N GLU A 235 4.17 11.16 -20.74
CA GLU A 235 4.34 12.62 -20.92
C GLU A 235 5.83 13.07 -20.91
N ASN A 236 6.75 12.18 -20.51
CA ASN A 236 8.20 12.26 -20.66
C ASN A 236 8.81 13.63 -20.27
N ASP A 237 9.54 14.32 -21.16
CA ASP A 237 10.33 15.54 -20.92
C ASP A 237 9.50 16.74 -20.41
N ARG A 238 8.17 16.60 -20.38
CA ARG A 238 7.25 17.61 -19.83
C ARG A 238 6.87 17.33 -18.37
N ALA A 239 7.09 16.12 -17.87
CA ALA A 239 6.85 15.77 -16.49
C ALA A 239 8.03 16.23 -15.61
N TYR A 240 7.72 17.02 -14.58
CA TYR A 240 8.73 17.49 -13.60
C TYR A 240 9.40 16.33 -12.83
N TYR A 241 8.74 15.18 -12.73
CA TYR A 241 9.29 13.92 -12.19
C TYR A 241 8.96 12.76 -13.15
N PRO A 242 9.98 12.03 -13.67
CA PRO A 242 9.78 10.99 -14.69
C PRO A 242 9.51 9.59 -14.12
N ASN A 243 9.73 9.38 -12.81
CA ASN A 243 9.56 8.09 -12.15
C ASN A 243 8.43 8.15 -11.10
N PHE A 244 7.71 7.04 -10.95
CA PHE A 244 6.63 6.89 -9.97
C PHE A 244 6.81 5.60 -9.17
N MET A 245 6.43 5.67 -7.90
CA MET A 245 6.40 4.52 -7.00
C MET A 245 5.02 4.44 -6.34
N LEU A 246 4.24 3.44 -6.71
CA LEU A 246 2.95 3.16 -6.10
C LEU A 246 3.14 2.30 -4.85
N LEU A 247 2.53 2.70 -3.75
CA LEU A 247 2.57 2.06 -2.44
C LEU A 247 1.16 2.06 -1.89
N GLY A 248 0.61 0.91 -1.52
CA GLY A 248 -0.69 0.95 -0.87
C GLY A 248 -1.49 -0.33 -0.89
N ASP A 249 -2.62 -0.24 -0.20
CA ASP A 249 -3.71 -1.21 -0.27
C ASP A 249 -4.54 -0.91 -1.52
N LEU A 250 -4.32 -1.71 -2.57
CA LEU A 250 -5.05 -1.58 -3.84
C LEU A 250 -6.37 -2.34 -3.82
N ASN A 251 -6.70 -3.02 -2.72
CA ASN A 251 -7.87 -3.86 -2.56
C ASN A 251 -8.06 -4.89 -3.69
N LEU A 252 -6.97 -5.27 -4.38
CA LEU A 252 -6.97 -6.29 -5.41
C LEU A 252 -7.37 -7.61 -4.76
N ASN A 253 -8.59 -8.03 -5.07
CA ASN A 253 -9.17 -9.23 -4.52
C ASN A 253 -8.80 -10.41 -5.42
N TYR A 254 -8.35 -11.48 -4.81
CA TYR A 254 -8.02 -12.72 -5.48
C TYR A 254 -8.89 -13.85 -4.91
N ASP A 255 -10.16 -13.57 -4.61
CA ASP A 255 -11.12 -14.57 -4.12
C ASP A 255 -11.25 -15.77 -5.08
N ASP A 256 -11.00 -15.56 -6.38
CA ASP A 256 -10.72 -16.62 -7.36
C ASP A 256 -9.30 -16.42 -7.94
N PRO A 257 -8.24 -16.87 -7.23
CA PRO A 257 -6.86 -16.58 -7.62
C PRO A 257 -6.53 -17.12 -9.02
N ASP A 258 -7.15 -18.24 -9.41
CA ASP A 258 -6.90 -18.90 -10.70
C ASP A 258 -7.39 -18.05 -11.88
N LYS A 259 -8.37 -17.19 -11.65
CA LYS A 259 -8.96 -16.30 -12.67
C LYS A 259 -8.49 -14.86 -12.54
N ASP A 260 -8.46 -14.33 -11.33
CA ASP A 260 -8.22 -12.91 -11.08
C ASP A 260 -6.72 -12.56 -11.22
N MET A 261 -5.81 -13.48 -10.88
CA MET A 261 -4.36 -13.26 -11.04
C MET A 261 -3.94 -13.14 -12.50
N PRO A 262 -4.30 -14.06 -13.42
CA PRO A 262 -3.91 -13.91 -14.83
C PRO A 262 -4.45 -12.63 -15.48
N ASP A 263 -5.66 -12.18 -15.11
CA ASP A 263 -6.24 -10.94 -15.63
C ASP A 263 -5.48 -9.69 -15.15
N ILE A 264 -5.16 -9.62 -13.85
CA ILE A 264 -4.40 -8.51 -13.27
C ILE A 264 -2.96 -8.52 -13.75
N GLU A 265 -2.29 -9.68 -13.70
CA GLU A 265 -0.94 -9.84 -14.21
C GLU A 265 -0.86 -9.55 -15.71
N GLY A 266 -1.82 -10.05 -16.50
CA GLY A 266 -1.90 -9.82 -17.94
C GLY A 266 -2.09 -8.34 -18.25
N TYR A 267 -2.98 -7.65 -17.53
CA TYR A 267 -3.15 -6.21 -17.66
C TYR A 267 -1.87 -5.45 -17.27
N LEU A 268 -1.23 -5.82 -16.17
CA LEU A 268 0.02 -5.17 -15.72
C LEU A 268 1.19 -5.44 -16.68
N LYS A 269 1.34 -6.67 -17.18
CA LYS A 269 2.32 -7.05 -18.20
C LYS A 269 2.07 -6.33 -19.52
N SER A 270 0.80 -6.09 -19.88
CA SER A 270 0.47 -5.33 -21.09
C SER A 270 1.02 -3.89 -21.06
N PHE A 271 1.28 -3.32 -19.86
CA PHE A 271 1.97 -2.04 -19.78
C PHE A 271 3.44 -2.13 -20.20
N ASN A 272 4.15 -3.20 -19.85
CA ASN A 272 5.52 -3.39 -20.30
C ASN A 272 5.61 -3.44 -21.82
N ASP A 273 4.66 -4.13 -22.47
CA ASP A 273 4.58 -4.17 -23.93
C ASP A 273 4.20 -2.80 -24.53
N ALA A 274 3.27 -2.08 -23.89
CA ALA A 274 2.73 -0.81 -24.39
C ALA A 274 3.66 0.41 -24.16
N MET A 275 4.56 0.36 -23.17
CA MET A 275 5.48 1.47 -22.87
C MET A 275 6.80 1.39 -23.65
N GLY A 276 7.08 0.28 -24.33
CA GLY A 276 8.35 0.04 -25.03
C GLY A 276 9.54 -0.11 -24.08
N GLU A 277 10.76 -0.09 -24.61
CA GLU A 277 12.00 -0.33 -23.85
C GLU A 277 12.40 0.84 -22.92
N GLU A 278 11.71 1.98 -22.98
CA GLU A 278 12.11 3.21 -22.28
C GLU A 278 11.58 3.31 -20.83
N VAL A 279 10.55 2.55 -20.49
CA VAL A 279 9.91 2.57 -19.16
C VAL A 279 9.83 1.15 -18.66
N ASN A 280 10.44 0.90 -17.50
CA ASN A 280 10.26 -0.35 -16.81
C ASN A 280 9.12 -0.26 -15.79
N VAL A 281 8.18 -1.19 -15.88
CA VAL A 281 7.13 -1.42 -14.86
C VAL A 281 7.43 -2.71 -14.11
N ASN A 282 7.51 -2.63 -12.78
CA ASN A 282 7.74 -3.78 -11.92
C ASN A 282 6.77 -3.80 -10.73
N PHE A 283 6.12 -4.94 -10.51
CA PHE A 283 5.29 -5.23 -9.34
C PHE A 283 5.83 -6.50 -8.66
N PRO A 284 6.83 -6.40 -7.77
CA PRO A 284 7.53 -7.57 -7.21
C PRO A 284 6.61 -8.57 -6.49
N PHE A 285 5.52 -8.07 -5.88
CA PHE A 285 4.58 -8.89 -5.11
C PHE A 285 3.65 -9.76 -5.97
N LEU A 286 3.71 -9.65 -7.30
CA LEU A 286 3.08 -10.61 -8.22
C LEU A 286 3.95 -11.84 -8.47
N ASP A 287 5.25 -11.78 -8.17
CA ASP A 287 6.15 -12.91 -8.34
C ASP A 287 6.37 -13.66 -7.03
N VAL A 288 6.66 -14.96 -7.14
CA VAL A 288 7.10 -15.78 -6.01
C VAL A 288 8.51 -15.35 -5.62
N HIS A 289 8.67 -14.86 -4.39
CA HIS A 289 9.98 -14.45 -3.89
C HIS A 289 10.95 -15.64 -3.86
N PRO A 290 12.24 -15.49 -4.27
CA PRO A 290 13.18 -16.61 -4.38
C PRO A 290 13.43 -17.46 -3.11
N LYS A 291 13.05 -16.93 -1.94
CA LYS A 291 13.14 -17.61 -0.63
C LYS A 291 11.81 -18.24 -0.17
N HIS A 292 10.78 -18.25 -1.01
CA HIS A 292 9.45 -18.73 -0.68
C HIS A 292 8.91 -19.62 -1.80
N ASP A 293 8.01 -20.55 -1.44
CA ASP A 293 7.39 -21.47 -2.39
C ASP A 293 6.09 -20.91 -3.00
N VAL A 294 5.54 -19.87 -2.39
CA VAL A 294 4.28 -19.23 -2.78
C VAL A 294 4.42 -17.72 -2.74
N GLN A 295 3.61 -17.03 -3.54
CA GLN A 295 3.49 -15.57 -3.49
C GLN A 295 3.08 -15.10 -2.09
N PHE A 296 3.56 -13.93 -1.71
CA PHE A 296 3.19 -13.32 -0.44
C PHE A 296 1.70 -13.01 -0.33
N THR A 297 1.20 -13.02 0.90
CA THR A 297 -0.12 -12.49 1.27
C THR A 297 0.09 -11.31 2.20
N SER A 298 -0.81 -10.33 2.17
CA SER A 298 -0.66 -9.07 2.90
C SER A 298 -1.68 -8.91 4.03
N ASN A 299 -2.55 -9.89 4.28
CA ASN A 299 -3.51 -9.87 5.38
C ASN A 299 -3.19 -10.90 6.47
N VAL A 300 -3.63 -10.63 7.70
CA VAL A 300 -3.32 -11.45 8.89
C VAL A 300 -3.88 -12.88 8.83
N LYS A 301 -4.85 -13.13 7.96
CA LYS A 301 -5.40 -14.47 7.69
C LYS A 301 -4.63 -15.22 6.59
N GLN A 302 -3.63 -14.61 5.97
CA GLN A 302 -2.80 -15.16 4.90
C GLN A 302 -3.61 -15.73 3.73
N THR A 303 -4.60 -14.97 3.28
CA THR A 303 -5.57 -15.37 2.25
C THR A 303 -5.69 -14.37 1.10
N GLN A 304 -5.20 -13.16 1.29
CA GLN A 304 -5.43 -12.03 0.38
C GLN A 304 -4.12 -11.29 0.10
N ARG A 305 -4.04 -10.63 -1.06
CA ARG A 305 -2.84 -9.93 -1.57
C ARG A 305 -3.15 -8.47 -1.94
N TYR A 306 -3.87 -7.81 -1.03
CA TYR A 306 -4.43 -6.48 -1.25
C TYR A 306 -3.36 -5.41 -1.51
N ASP A 307 -2.25 -5.51 -0.79
CA ASP A 307 -1.20 -4.49 -0.75
C ASP A 307 -0.17 -4.74 -1.85
N GLN A 308 0.25 -3.68 -2.55
CA GLN A 308 1.18 -3.75 -3.66
C GLN A 308 2.23 -2.64 -3.61
N VAL A 309 3.39 -2.95 -4.20
CA VAL A 309 4.41 -1.95 -4.56
C VAL A 309 4.59 -2.00 -6.07
N GLY A 310 4.35 -0.87 -6.75
CA GLY A 310 4.53 -0.71 -8.19
C GLY A 310 5.64 0.29 -8.48
N LEU A 311 6.62 -0.11 -9.30
CA LEU A 311 7.73 0.72 -9.75
C LEU A 311 7.53 1.08 -11.21
N PHE A 312 7.51 2.36 -11.53
CA PHE A 312 7.37 2.87 -12.90
C PHE A 312 8.52 3.84 -13.15
N PHE A 313 9.58 3.38 -13.80
CA PHE A 313 10.81 4.17 -13.92
C PHE A 313 11.45 4.09 -15.29
N ARG A 314 12.08 5.19 -15.68
CA ARG A 314 12.89 5.30 -16.91
C ARG A 314 14.38 5.14 -16.62
N GLU A 315 14.79 5.57 -15.42
CA GLU A 315 16.20 5.60 -15.04
C GLU A 315 16.73 4.20 -14.71
N LYS A 316 17.99 3.95 -15.11
CA LYS A 316 18.71 2.74 -14.70
C LYS A 316 19.03 2.81 -13.21
N GLY A 317 19.07 1.66 -12.54
CA GLY A 317 19.47 1.56 -11.12
C GLY A 317 18.39 1.00 -10.20
N LEU A 318 17.12 1.13 -10.59
CA LEU A 318 15.99 0.49 -9.91
C LEU A 318 15.73 -0.90 -10.50
N PRO A 319 15.22 -1.84 -9.69
CA PRO A 319 15.03 -3.22 -10.13
C PRO A 319 13.86 -3.37 -11.09
N THR A 320 14.13 -4.04 -12.19
CA THR A 320 13.18 -4.42 -13.23
C THR A 320 12.44 -5.70 -12.86
N TYR A 321 11.39 -6.04 -13.62
CA TYR A 321 10.70 -7.32 -13.43
C TYR A 321 11.64 -8.53 -13.65
N LEU A 322 12.68 -8.38 -14.47
CA LEU A 322 13.70 -9.40 -14.71
C LEU A 322 14.59 -9.64 -13.49
N ASP A 323 14.71 -8.67 -12.59
CA ASP A 323 15.55 -8.77 -11.40
C ASP A 323 14.86 -9.53 -10.26
N ASN A 324 13.54 -9.75 -10.34
CA ASN A 324 12.74 -10.33 -9.25
C ASN A 324 13.24 -11.74 -8.85
N GLU A 325 13.65 -12.57 -9.81
CA GLU A 325 14.22 -13.91 -9.55
C GLU A 325 15.59 -13.88 -8.84
N ALA A 326 16.27 -12.73 -8.85
CA ALA A 326 17.55 -12.51 -8.19
C ALA A 326 17.43 -11.72 -6.87
N MET A 327 16.26 -11.17 -6.56
CA MET A 327 16.04 -10.39 -5.35
C MET A 327 16.32 -11.19 -4.08
N GLY A 328 16.92 -10.53 -3.09
CA GLY A 328 17.28 -11.11 -1.80
C GLY A 328 18.49 -12.06 -1.82
N LYS A 329 19.14 -12.29 -2.97
CA LYS A 329 20.40 -13.08 -3.08
C LYS A 329 21.62 -12.33 -2.53
N HIS A 330 21.59 -10.99 -2.56
CA HIS A 330 22.67 -10.13 -2.08
C HIS A 330 22.20 -9.27 -0.91
N GLU A 331 23.00 -9.17 0.15
CA GLU A 331 22.65 -8.42 1.37
C GLU A 331 22.28 -6.94 1.10
N ARG A 332 23.02 -6.30 0.19
CA ARG A 332 22.83 -4.91 -0.26
C ARG A 332 22.04 -4.78 -1.56
N GLY A 333 21.59 -5.90 -2.13
CA GLY A 333 20.86 -5.94 -3.38
C GLY A 333 19.39 -5.55 -3.22
N PRO A 334 18.66 -5.46 -4.34
CA PRO A 334 17.22 -5.36 -4.30
C PRO A 334 16.61 -6.58 -3.61
N ASP A 335 15.56 -6.37 -2.83
CA ASP A 335 14.87 -7.40 -2.07
C ASP A 335 13.42 -6.96 -1.82
N TYR A 336 12.52 -7.87 -1.49
CA TYR A 336 11.14 -7.54 -1.12
C TYR A 336 10.57 -8.55 -0.14
N GLY A 337 9.62 -8.11 0.67
CA GLY A 337 9.06 -8.99 1.69
C GLY A 337 7.86 -8.42 2.42
N VAL A 338 7.35 -9.24 3.33
CA VAL A 338 6.22 -8.95 4.21
C VAL A 338 6.64 -9.21 5.65
N PHE A 339 6.38 -8.26 6.55
CA PHE A 339 6.55 -8.49 7.97
C PHE A 339 5.33 -9.22 8.55
N ASN A 340 5.44 -10.53 8.72
CA ASN A 340 4.39 -11.40 9.22
C ASN A 340 4.37 -11.41 10.75
N PHE A 341 3.82 -10.35 11.34
CA PHE A 341 3.71 -10.27 12.80
C PHE A 341 2.72 -11.30 13.39
N THR A 342 1.85 -11.91 12.58
CA THR A 342 0.98 -13.00 13.03
C THR A 342 1.81 -14.23 13.40
N GLU A 343 2.80 -14.58 12.58
CA GLU A 343 3.73 -15.66 12.87
C GLU A 343 4.57 -15.35 14.11
N LEU A 344 5.04 -14.11 14.25
CA LEU A 344 5.72 -13.62 15.45
C LEU A 344 4.89 -13.84 16.71
N PHE A 345 3.63 -13.39 16.71
CA PHE A 345 2.76 -13.50 17.88
C PHE A 345 2.43 -14.97 18.19
N SER A 346 2.24 -15.80 17.16
CA SER A 346 2.01 -17.24 17.34
C SER A 346 3.20 -17.93 18.00
N VAL A 347 4.41 -17.71 17.48
CA VAL A 347 5.62 -18.33 18.03
C VAL A 347 5.92 -17.80 19.44
N ALA A 348 5.84 -16.48 19.65
CA ALA A 348 6.15 -15.87 20.93
C ALA A 348 5.20 -16.30 22.07
N LEU A 349 3.91 -16.48 21.76
CA LEU A 349 2.89 -16.74 22.78
C LEU A 349 2.53 -18.22 22.91
N LEU A 350 2.55 -18.97 21.81
CA LEU A 350 2.07 -20.35 21.74
C LEU A 350 3.18 -21.34 21.40
N GLY A 351 4.38 -20.87 21.03
CA GLY A 351 5.53 -21.72 20.72
C GLY A 351 5.36 -22.56 19.44
N LYS A 352 4.42 -22.20 18.57
CA LYS A 352 4.07 -22.92 17.34
C LYS A 352 3.89 -21.96 16.17
N SER A 353 4.05 -22.46 14.95
CA SER A 353 3.72 -21.69 13.76
C SER A 353 2.23 -21.41 13.68
N PHE A 354 1.82 -20.25 13.15
CA PHE A 354 0.42 -19.88 13.04
C PHE A 354 -0.38 -20.89 12.21
N LYS A 355 0.26 -21.49 11.19
CA LYS A 355 -0.35 -22.50 10.31
C LYS A 355 -0.60 -23.83 11.01
N GLU A 356 0.09 -24.12 12.11
CA GLU A 356 -0.06 -25.34 12.91
C GLU A 356 -1.15 -25.23 13.97
N LEU A 357 -1.65 -24.01 14.22
CA LEU A 357 -2.75 -23.76 15.15
C LEU A 357 -4.08 -24.28 14.59
N THR A 358 -4.98 -24.69 15.49
CA THR A 358 -6.37 -24.94 15.15
C THR A 358 -7.07 -23.65 14.69
N LYS A 359 -8.18 -23.76 13.95
CA LYS A 359 -8.95 -22.58 13.51
C LYS A 359 -9.46 -21.72 14.68
N GLU A 360 -9.77 -22.35 15.81
CA GLU A 360 -10.19 -21.64 17.02
C GLU A 360 -9.03 -20.83 17.61
N GLU A 361 -7.85 -21.44 17.76
CA GLU A 361 -6.63 -20.75 18.22
C GLU A 361 -6.20 -19.62 17.27
N GLN A 362 -6.30 -19.83 15.96
CA GLN A 362 -6.03 -18.80 14.96
C GLN A 362 -6.95 -17.59 15.14
N ASN A 363 -8.25 -17.83 15.28
CA ASN A 363 -9.24 -16.77 15.44
C ASN A 363 -9.06 -16.04 16.78
N ASP A 364 -8.86 -16.77 17.88
CA ASP A 364 -8.61 -16.18 19.19
C ASP A 364 -7.37 -15.28 19.13
N LEU A 365 -6.25 -15.76 18.56
CA LEU A 365 -5.04 -14.95 18.44
C LEU A 365 -5.25 -13.70 17.57
N VAL A 366 -5.85 -13.85 16.39
CA VAL A 366 -6.14 -12.73 15.46
C VAL A 366 -7.03 -11.67 16.10
N ASP A 367 -8.08 -12.09 16.82
CA ASP A 367 -9.03 -11.17 17.45
C ASP A 367 -8.38 -10.24 18.46
N ARG A 368 -7.27 -10.66 19.09
CA ARG A 368 -6.54 -9.89 20.11
C ARG A 368 -5.71 -8.75 19.56
N TYR A 369 -5.26 -8.83 18.30
CA TYR A 369 -4.38 -7.81 17.71
C TYR A 369 -4.93 -7.13 16.46
N GLN A 370 -5.89 -7.72 15.73
CA GLN A 370 -6.29 -7.18 14.42
C GLN A 370 -6.86 -5.75 14.50
N TYR A 371 -7.46 -5.36 15.63
CA TYR A 371 -7.98 -4.01 15.87
C TYR A 371 -6.97 -3.07 16.56
N GLU A 372 -5.98 -3.64 17.25
CA GLU A 372 -4.96 -2.89 18.00
C GLU A 372 -3.73 -2.59 17.14
N VAL A 373 -3.21 -3.61 16.45
CA VAL A 373 -2.04 -3.53 15.58
C VAL A 373 -2.49 -3.23 14.15
N SER A 374 -2.99 -4.23 13.43
CA SER A 374 -3.61 -4.13 12.11
C SER A 374 -4.12 -5.51 11.65
N ASP A 375 -5.01 -5.54 10.66
CA ASP A 375 -5.36 -6.73 9.86
C ASP A 375 -4.55 -6.88 8.56
N HIS A 376 -3.65 -5.93 8.29
CA HIS A 376 -2.69 -5.96 7.19
C HIS A 376 -1.25 -6.09 7.69
N PHE A 377 -0.40 -6.73 6.91
CA PHE A 377 1.03 -6.77 7.15
C PHE A 377 1.73 -5.59 6.46
N PRO A 378 2.77 -5.00 7.08
CA PRO A 378 3.66 -4.11 6.36
C PRO A 378 4.36 -4.87 5.23
N ILE A 379 4.28 -4.32 4.02
CA ILE A 379 5.03 -4.80 2.86
C ILE A 379 6.19 -3.85 2.57
N TRP A 380 7.28 -4.38 2.02
CA TRP A 380 8.48 -3.60 1.78
C TRP A 380 9.27 -4.06 0.56
N ILE A 381 10.00 -3.10 0.00
CA ILE A 381 11.08 -3.33 -0.94
C ILE A 381 12.37 -2.71 -0.39
N ARG A 382 13.50 -3.33 -0.71
CA ARG A 382 14.83 -2.78 -0.51
C ARG A 382 15.38 -2.34 -1.84
N LEU A 383 15.93 -1.14 -1.88
CA LEU A 383 16.60 -0.58 -3.05
C LEU A 383 18.07 -0.38 -2.73
N LYS A 384 18.96 -0.83 -3.62
CA LYS A 384 20.37 -0.47 -3.55
C LYS A 384 20.50 1.04 -3.79
N LEU A 385 21.23 1.75 -2.93
CA LEU A 385 21.48 3.17 -3.14
C LEU A 385 22.31 3.38 -4.42
N PRO A 386 22.09 4.47 -5.17
CA PRO A 386 22.94 4.82 -6.30
C PRO A 386 24.41 4.86 -5.88
N ASP A 387 25.27 4.09 -6.54
CA ASP A 387 26.72 4.01 -6.30
C ASP A 387 27.53 4.23 -7.59
N HIS A 388 28.84 4.43 -7.45
CA HIS A 388 29.74 4.69 -8.59
C HIS A 388 29.98 3.48 -9.50
N GLN A 389 29.48 2.31 -9.11
CA GLN A 389 29.57 1.11 -9.95
C GLN A 389 28.26 0.94 -10.73
N PRO A 390 28.29 0.86 -12.08
CA PRO A 390 27.11 0.42 -12.80
C PRO A 390 26.71 -0.96 -12.26
N ILE A 391 25.40 -1.18 -12.04
CA ILE A 391 24.87 -2.53 -11.80
C ILE A 391 25.42 -3.40 -12.92
N SER A 392 26.31 -4.33 -12.59
CA SER A 392 26.88 -5.24 -13.55
C SER A 392 25.72 -6.04 -14.13
N SER A 393 25.37 -5.76 -15.37
CA SER A 393 24.73 -6.74 -16.24
C SER A 393 25.75 -7.87 -16.44
N GLU A 394 25.87 -8.77 -15.46
CA GLU A 394 26.44 -10.07 -15.72
C GLU A 394 25.42 -10.84 -16.58
N LYS A 395 25.94 -11.32 -17.70
CA LYS A 395 25.24 -11.84 -18.87
C LYS A 395 24.47 -13.13 -18.62
#